data_AF-A0A328HJV7-F1
#
_entry.id   AF-A0A328HJV7-F1
#
_cell.length_a   1.000
_cell.length_b   1.000
_cell.length_c   1.000
_cell.angle_alpha   90.00
_cell.angle_beta   90.00
_cell.angle_gamma   90.00
#
_symmetry.space_group_name_H-M   'P 1'
#
loop_
_entity.id
_entity.type
_entity.pdbx_description
1 polymer ?
#
loop_
_entity_poly.entity_id
_entity_poly.type
_entity_poly.pdbx_seq_one_letter_code
_entity_poly.pdbx_strand_id
1 'polypeptide(L)' 'IQEVSDVNEFLIKEIEHFFTRYKDLEPGKWVKAEGWADRAAAEAELEASIKRYVPAAH' A
#
# COMPACT_ATOMS: atom_id res chain seq x y z
N ILE A 1 -10.14 7.97 -13.85
CA ILE A 1 -9.33 7.03 -13.06
C ILE A 1 -10.29 6.28 -12.16
N GLN A 2 -10.46 4.99 -12.43
CA GLN A 2 -11.36 4.05 -11.74
C GLN A 2 -10.58 2.85 -11.20
N GLU A 3 -9.52 2.42 -11.90
CA GLU A 3 -8.61 1.36 -11.48
C GLU A 3 -7.17 1.88 -11.36
N VAL A 4 -6.32 1.14 -10.64
CA VAL A 4 -4.88 1.47 -10.52
C VAL A 4 -4.20 1.50 -11.89
N SER A 5 -4.63 0.67 -12.83
CA SER A 5 -4.12 0.63 -14.21
C SER A 5 -4.45 1.89 -15.03
N ASP A 6 -5.39 2.73 -14.59
CA ASP A 6 -5.70 4.00 -15.24
C ASP A 6 -4.68 5.10 -14.85
N VAL A 7 -3.85 4.85 -13.85
CA VAL A 7 -2.78 5.76 -13.42
C VAL A 7 -1.58 5.59 -14.33
N ASN A 8 -0.85 6.68 -14.59
CA ASN A 8 0.38 6.62 -15.36
C ASN A 8 1.37 5.59 -14.76
N GLU A 9 1.82 4.64 -15.57
CA GLU A 9 2.71 3.57 -15.14
C GLU A 9 4.01 4.08 -14.50
N PHE A 10 4.53 5.23 -14.95
CA PHE A 10 5.71 5.86 -14.35
C PHE A 10 5.46 6.23 -12.89
N LEU A 11 4.29 6.79 -12.58
CA LEU A 11 3.92 7.15 -11.21
C LEU A 11 3.78 5.91 -10.32
N ILE A 12 3.16 4.84 -10.84
CA ILE A 12 3.05 3.56 -10.13
C ILE A 12 4.44 3.03 -9.77
N LYS A 13 5.37 3.03 -10.74
CA LYS A 13 6.75 2.59 -10.55
C LYS A 13 7.55 3.50 -9.62
N GLU A 14 7.33 4.82 -9.68
CA GLU A 14 7.98 5.78 -8.78
C GLU A 14 7.59 5.53 -7.32
N ILE A 15 6.29 5.29 -7.06
CA ILE A 15 5.79 4.99 -5.71
C ILE A 15 6.38 3.66 -5.20
N GLU A 16 6.39 2.62 -6.03
CA GLU A 16 6.99 1.33 -5.68
C GLU A 16 8.50 1.45 -5.39
N HIS A 17 9.22 2.19 -6.23
CA HIS A 17 10.64 2.47 -6.03
C HIS A 17 10.90 3.18 -4.71
N PHE A 18 10.12 4.20 -4.38
CA PHE A 18 10.26 4.91 -3.12
C PHE A 18 10.15 3.96 -1.92
N PHE A 19 9.07 3.17 -1.84
CA PHE A 19 8.84 2.31 -0.67
C PHE A 19 9.81 1.14 -0.56
N THR A 20 10.39 0.69 -1.67
CA THR A 20 11.41 -0.37 -1.66
C THR A 20 12.81 0.13 -1.31
N ARG A 21 13.06 1.44 -1.32
CA ARG A 21 14.41 2.02 -1.14
C ARG A 21 14.54 2.99 0.04
N TYR A 22 13.45 3.64 0.48
CA TYR A 22 13.53 4.71 1.49
C TYR A 22 14.15 4.28 2.83
N LYS A 23 14.19 2.98 3.12
CA LYS A 23 14.77 2.39 4.34
C LYS A 23 16.15 1.79 4.18
N ASP A 24 16.80 1.90 3.01
CA ASP A 24 18.08 1.23 2.72
C ASP A 24 19.19 1.57 3.73
N LEU A 25 19.15 2.77 4.32
CA LEU A 25 20.15 3.24 5.28
C LEU A 25 19.69 3.14 6.74
N GLU A 26 18.54 2.50 7.00
CA GLU A 26 18.03 2.26 8.34
C GLU A 26 18.43 0.86 8.82
N PRO A 27 19.39 0.71 9.76
CA PRO A 27 19.90 -0.59 10.17
C PRO A 27 18.79 -1.52 10.66
N GLY A 28 18.75 -2.73 10.09
CA GLY A 28 17.75 -3.76 10.44
C GLY A 28 16.37 -3.55 9.82
N LYS A 29 16.16 -2.55 8.96
CA LYS A 29 14.91 -2.34 8.25
C LYS A 29 15.04 -2.69 6.78
N TRP A 30 13.99 -3.28 6.23
CA TRP A 30 13.85 -3.57 4.82
C TRP A 30 12.36 -3.59 4.46
N VAL A 31 12.07 -3.49 3.16
CA VAL A 31 10.72 -3.62 2.61
C VAL A 31 10.80 -4.52 1.39
N LYS A 32 9.80 -5.38 1.23
CA LYS A 32 9.55 -6.11 -0.01
C LYS A 32 8.13 -5.79 -0.47
N ALA A 33 8.02 -5.30 -1.70
CA ALA A 33 6.73 -5.13 -2.35
C ALA A 33 6.25 -6.48 -2.90
N GLU A 34 4.96 -6.76 -2.75
CA GLU A 34 4.30 -7.93 -3.37
C GLU A 34 3.54 -7.56 -4.65
N GLY A 35 3.52 -6.27 -5.01
CA GLY A 35 2.86 -5.73 -6.20
C GLY A 35 1.68 -4.83 -5.88
N TRP A 36 0.96 -4.41 -6.93
CA TRP A 36 -0.25 -3.60 -6.84
C TRP A 36 -1.49 -4.48 -7.07
N ALA A 37 -2.48 -4.36 -6.19
CA ALA A 37 -3.78 -5.00 -6.33
C ALA A 37 -4.81 -4.04 -6.97
N ASP A 38 -5.96 -4.58 -7.35
CA ASP A 38 -7.06 -3.80 -7.93
C ASP A 38 -7.88 -3.05 -6.86
N ARG A 39 -8.85 -2.24 -7.32
CA ARG A 39 -9.74 -1.49 -6.42
C ARG A 39 -10.54 -2.41 -5.49
N ALA A 40 -11.01 -3.55 -5.98
CA ALA A 40 -11.84 -4.47 -5.20
C ALA A 40 -11.07 -5.03 -3.99
N ALA A 41 -9.80 -5.40 -4.18
CA ALA A 41 -8.93 -5.83 -3.09
C ALA A 41 -8.71 -4.71 -2.06
N ALA A 42 -8.54 -3.45 -2.52
CA ALA A 42 -8.40 -2.30 -1.63
C ALA A 42 -9.67 -2.02 -0.81
N GLU A 43 -10.85 -2.12 -1.43
CA GLU A 43 -12.15 -1.97 -0.75
C GLU A 43 -12.36 -3.09 0.29
N ALA A 44 -12.00 -4.33 -0.04
CA ALA A 44 -12.08 -5.45 0.90
C ALA A 44 -11.17 -5.26 2.13
N GLU A 45 -9.93 -4.79 1.94
CA GLU A 45 -9.02 -4.50 3.06
C GLU A 45 -9.51 -3.34 3.92
N LEU A 46 -10.14 -2.32 3.32
CA LEU A 46 -10.78 -1.22 4.03
C LEU A 46 -11.91 -1.73 4.94
N GLU A 47 -12.85 -2.51 4.39
CA GLU A 47 -13.96 -3.09 5.17
C GLU A 47 -13.44 -4.00 6.30
N ALA A 48 -12.45 -4.85 6.00
CA ALA A 48 -11.82 -5.71 6.98
C ALA A 48 -11.13 -4.91 8.10
N SER A 49 -10.53 -3.76 7.77
CA SER A 49 -9.89 -2.86 8.73
C SER A 49 -10.91 -2.16 9.62
N ILE A 50 -12.02 -1.68 9.05
CA ILE A 50 -13.14 -1.10 9.81
C ILE A 50 -13.70 -2.11 10.80
N LYS A 51 -13.90 -3.36 10.38
CA LYS A 51 -14.39 -4.43 11.27
C LYS A 51 -13.41 -4.77 12.39
N ARG A 52 -12.10 -4.73 12.12
CA ARG A 52 -11.04 -4.96 13.12
C ARG A 52 -10.89 -3.81 14.10
N TYR A 53 -11.26 -2.60 13.69
CA TYR A 53 -11.13 -1.42 14.54
C TYR A 53 -12.04 -1.54 15.75
N VAL A 54 -11.43 -1.70 16.94
CA VAL A 54 -12.10 -1.55 18.22
C VAL A 54 -11.67 -0.19 18.76
N PRO A 55 -12.58 0.78 18.92
CA PRO A 55 -12.25 2.05 19.54
C PRO A 55 -11.68 1.80 20.93
N ALA A 56 -10.59 2.48 21.28
CA ALA A 56 -10.06 2.40 22.62
C ALA A 56 -11.16 2.83 23.62
N ALA A 57 -11.44 1.99 24.61
CA ALA A 57 -12.23 2.40 25.76
C ALA A 57 -11.40 3.41 26.54
N HIS A 58 -11.65 4.70 26.31
CA HIS A 58 -11.16 5.79 27.14
C HIS A 58 -11.99 5.90 28.42
#